data_AF-A0A091S7G6-F1
#
_entry.id   AF-A0A091S7G6-F1
#
_cell.length_a   1.000
_cell.length_b   1.000
_cell.length_c   1.000
_cell.angle_alpha   90.00
_cell.angle_beta   90.00
_cell.angle_gamma   90.00
#
_symmetry.space_group_name_H-M   'P 1'
#
loop_
_entity.id
_entity.type
_entity.pdbx_description
1 polymer ?
#
loop_
_entity_poly.entity_id
_entity_poly.type
_entity_poly.pdbx_seq_one_letter_code
_entity_poly.pdbx_strand_id
1 'polypeptide(L)'
;QVFRSQLSISSVSDQDAYRAGLQPISQWKAYGLKGYPGFIFILNPFLPGCQRHWVKQCLKLYPQKPNVCNLDLHMAPEKTIDLWGQSKEQLRKKGSSKWEPRSLLEKLRWVTLGYHYNWDTKKYSANHHTPFPSDLAFLSEQVAAACGFRGFQAQAGILNYYHFDSSLGIHVDESELDHSRPLLSFSFGQSSIFLLGGLKREEAPTAMFMHSGDIMVMSGFSRLLYHAVPRVLPNPEGTALPSCLDQALSSDLPVGSVIEHSSDEDWQVCAKYLQSSRINMTIRQVLAEGQKFPEESETKGKGQAPSEDGHHQDNSRAKRHKPN
;
A
#
# COMPACT_ATOMS: atom_id res chain seq x y z
N GLN A 1 -18.63 -7.23 18.04
CA GLN A 1 -18.46 -6.35 19.24
C GLN A 1 -17.04 -5.79 19.22
N VAL A 2 -16.89 -4.47 19.36
CA VAL A 2 -15.59 -3.77 19.41
C VAL A 2 -15.09 -3.73 20.85
N PHE A 3 -13.79 -3.89 21.08
CA PHE A 3 -13.17 -3.75 22.41
C PHE A 3 -11.86 -2.95 22.31
N ARG A 4 -11.38 -2.37 23.42
CA ARG A 4 -10.09 -1.67 23.46
C ARG A 4 -8.94 -2.68 23.35
N SER A 5 -8.04 -2.45 22.41
CA SER A 5 -6.81 -3.25 22.30
C SER A 5 -5.75 -2.69 23.24
N GLN A 6 -5.05 -3.57 23.95
CA GLN A 6 -3.96 -3.17 24.83
C GLN A 6 -2.70 -2.98 23.99
N LEU A 7 -2.07 -1.80 24.11
CA LEU A 7 -0.80 -1.49 23.47
C LEU A 7 0.35 -1.65 24.46
N SER A 8 1.54 -1.91 23.93
CA SER A 8 2.78 -2.00 24.68
C SER A 8 3.39 -0.60 24.84
N ILE A 9 2.83 0.20 25.75
CA ILE A 9 3.17 1.64 25.91
C ILE A 9 4.67 1.87 26.12
N SER A 10 5.35 1.03 26.90
CA SER A 10 6.78 1.15 27.21
C SER A 10 7.70 0.63 26.10
N SER A 11 7.16 0.11 24.99
CA SER A 11 7.95 -0.42 23.87
C SER A 11 8.46 0.64 22.91
N VAL A 12 7.91 1.85 22.96
CA VAL A 12 8.31 2.97 22.11
C VAL A 12 8.47 4.19 23.01
N SER A 13 9.60 4.88 22.92
CA SER A 13 9.80 6.12 23.66
C SER A 13 8.96 7.24 23.04
N ASP A 14 8.51 8.21 23.84
CA ASP A 14 7.80 9.38 23.32
C ASP A 14 8.67 10.12 22.27
N GLN A 15 9.99 10.15 22.49
CA GLN A 15 10.93 10.73 21.53
C GLN A 15 10.88 10.02 20.17
N ASP A 16 10.88 8.68 20.14
CA ASP A 16 10.83 7.93 18.89
C ASP A 16 9.46 8.03 18.21
N ALA A 17 8.37 8.07 18.99
CA ALA A 17 7.05 8.36 18.46
C ALA A 17 7.01 9.74 17.79
N TYR A 18 7.52 10.78 18.45
CA TYR A 18 7.59 12.13 17.88
C TYR A 18 8.50 12.21 16.64
N ARG A 19 9.64 11.50 16.65
CA ARG A 19 10.53 11.41 15.48
C ARG A 19 9.81 10.81 14.26
N ALA A 20 8.91 9.85 14.47
CA ALA A 20 8.06 9.25 13.44
C ALA A 20 6.79 10.06 13.09
N GLY A 21 6.58 11.22 13.73
CA GLY A 21 5.39 12.05 13.53
C GLY A 21 4.12 11.49 14.18
N LEU A 22 4.27 10.69 15.24
CA LEU A 22 3.19 10.06 15.99
C LEU A 22 3.02 10.72 17.36
N GLN A 23 1.80 10.68 17.87
CA GLN A 23 1.51 10.98 19.27
C GLN A 23 2.19 9.95 20.19
N PRO A 24 2.42 10.27 21.48
CA PRO A 24 2.80 9.28 22.48
C PRO A 24 1.85 8.09 22.48
N ILE A 25 2.39 6.86 22.63
CA ILE A 25 1.59 5.62 22.54
C ILE A 25 0.47 5.60 23.60
N SER A 26 0.70 6.24 24.75
CA SER A 26 -0.29 6.40 25.83
C SER A 26 -1.57 7.12 25.39
N GLN A 27 -1.52 7.90 24.31
CA GLN A 27 -2.66 8.64 23.76
C GLN A 27 -3.39 7.89 22.63
N TRP A 28 -2.83 6.79 22.15
CA TRP A 28 -3.38 6.07 21.01
C TRP A 28 -4.71 5.40 21.36
N LYS A 29 -5.63 5.42 20.40
CA LYS A 29 -6.92 4.74 20.52
C LYS A 29 -6.92 3.49 19.64
N ALA A 30 -6.50 2.38 20.22
CA ALA A 30 -6.48 1.08 19.56
C ALA A 30 -7.67 0.19 19.97
N TYR A 31 -8.19 -0.58 19.02
CA TYR A 31 -9.36 -1.43 19.17
C TYR A 31 -9.18 -2.77 18.47
N GLY A 32 -9.83 -3.81 19.00
CA GLY A 32 -9.97 -5.10 18.35
C GLY A 32 -11.44 -5.43 18.08
N LEU A 33 -11.67 -6.49 17.32
CA LEU A 33 -13.01 -7.00 17.00
C LEU A 33 -13.18 -8.42 17.55
N LYS A 34 -14.25 -8.63 18.32
CA LYS A 34 -14.61 -9.97 18.82
C LYS A 34 -14.84 -10.89 17.62
N GLY A 35 -14.17 -12.04 17.61
CA GLY A 35 -14.16 -12.99 16.48
C GLY A 35 -12.97 -12.84 15.53
N TYR A 36 -12.16 -11.79 15.70
CA TYR A 36 -11.00 -11.49 14.84
C TYR A 36 -9.71 -11.33 15.66
N PRO A 37 -9.24 -12.38 16.36
CA PRO A 37 -8.03 -12.29 17.17
C PRO A 37 -6.81 -11.91 16.31
N GLY A 38 -5.95 -11.05 16.87
CA GLY A 38 -4.77 -10.51 16.19
C GLY A 38 -5.06 -9.30 15.27
N PHE A 39 -6.32 -8.91 15.09
CA PHE A 39 -6.70 -7.68 14.40
C PHE A 39 -6.67 -6.48 15.36
N ILE A 40 -5.92 -5.45 15.01
CA ILE A 40 -5.86 -4.18 15.74
C ILE A 40 -6.15 -3.03 14.79
N PHE A 41 -7.03 -2.13 15.20
CA PHE A 41 -7.37 -0.89 14.51
C PHE A 41 -6.99 0.29 15.39
N ILE A 42 -6.14 1.18 14.88
CA ILE A 42 -5.65 2.37 15.58
C ILE A 42 -6.23 3.59 14.86
N LEU A 43 -7.03 4.37 15.59
CA LEU A 43 -7.52 5.65 15.07
C LEU A 43 -6.33 6.60 14.92
N ASN A 44 -6.33 7.40 13.84
CA ASN A 44 -5.31 8.39 13.50
C ASN A 44 -4.39 8.81 14.67
N PRO A 45 -3.22 8.18 14.81
CA PRO A 45 -2.29 8.45 15.90
C PRO A 45 -1.23 9.49 15.52
N PHE A 46 -1.33 10.13 14.34
CA PHE A 46 -0.34 11.08 13.87
C PHE A 46 -0.44 12.42 14.62
N LEU A 47 0.71 13.07 14.80
CA LEU A 47 0.73 14.47 15.18
C LEU A 47 0.05 15.34 14.11
N PRO A 48 -0.57 16.46 14.51
CA PRO A 48 -0.98 17.55 13.63
C PRO A 48 -0.02 17.80 12.45
N GLY A 49 -0.53 17.70 11.22
CA GLY A 49 0.22 17.98 9.99
C GLY A 49 1.22 16.90 9.55
N CYS A 50 1.62 15.95 10.40
CA CYS A 50 2.62 14.94 10.05
C CYS A 50 2.18 13.97 8.95
N GLN A 51 0.87 13.77 8.75
CA GLN A 51 0.36 12.99 7.60
C GLN A 51 0.81 13.57 6.25
N ARG A 52 1.02 14.89 6.15
CA ARG A 52 1.44 15.55 4.90
C ARG A 52 2.78 15.05 4.39
N HIS A 53 3.70 14.78 5.32
CA HIS A 53 4.99 14.19 4.98
C HIS A 53 4.80 12.83 4.31
N TRP A 54 4.08 11.89 4.94
CA TRP A 54 3.86 10.55 4.40
C TRP A 54 3.13 10.57 3.05
N VAL A 55 2.15 11.46 2.89
CA VAL A 55 1.48 11.70 1.60
C VAL A 55 2.48 12.19 0.54
N LYS A 56 3.33 13.19 0.87
CA LYS A 56 4.39 13.68 -0.02
C LYS A 56 5.31 12.53 -0.42
N GLN A 57 5.78 11.72 0.54
CA GLN A 57 6.68 10.60 0.24
C GLN A 57 6.00 9.62 -0.74
N CYS A 58 4.74 9.26 -0.50
CA CYS A 58 3.98 8.35 -1.36
C CYS A 58 3.72 8.86 -2.77
N LEU A 59 3.58 10.18 -2.98
CA LEU A 59 3.30 10.73 -4.30
C LEU A 59 4.55 11.20 -5.04
N LYS A 60 5.52 11.74 -4.30
CA LYS A 60 6.69 12.39 -4.87
C LYS A 60 7.91 11.50 -4.93
N LEU A 61 8.23 10.79 -3.83
CA LEU A 61 9.51 10.13 -3.66
C LEU A 61 9.45 8.63 -3.97
N TYR A 62 8.58 7.90 -3.27
CA TYR A 62 8.48 6.44 -3.37
C TYR A 62 8.15 5.91 -4.77
N PRO A 63 7.34 6.61 -5.61
CA PRO A 63 7.10 6.16 -6.99
C PRO A 63 8.31 6.30 -7.92
N GLN A 64 9.35 7.04 -7.53
CA GLN A 64 10.52 7.26 -8.37
C GLN A 64 11.41 6.01 -8.42
N LYS A 65 12.26 5.97 -9.45
CA LYS A 65 13.30 4.96 -9.55
C LYS A 65 14.28 5.06 -8.38
N PRO A 66 14.76 3.92 -7.84
CA PRO A 66 14.73 2.59 -8.44
C PRO A 66 13.45 1.75 -8.17
N ASN A 67 12.46 2.28 -7.44
CA ASN A 67 11.26 1.50 -7.12
C ASN A 67 10.42 1.19 -8.37
N VAL A 68 9.62 0.14 -8.25
CA VAL A 68 8.78 -0.39 -9.33
C VAL A 68 7.32 0.04 -9.11
N CYS A 69 6.66 0.44 -10.18
CA CYS A 69 5.27 0.85 -10.18
C CYS A 69 4.51 0.29 -11.40
N ASN A 70 3.18 0.39 -11.38
CA ASN A 70 2.35 -0.13 -12.45
C ASN A 70 2.62 0.51 -13.83
N LEU A 71 3.17 1.71 -13.87
CA LEU A 71 3.43 2.43 -15.13
C LEU A 71 4.58 1.80 -15.91
N ASP A 72 5.52 1.14 -15.23
CA ASP A 72 6.71 0.54 -15.84
C ASP A 72 6.38 -0.66 -16.74
N LEU A 73 5.21 -1.29 -16.51
CA LEU A 73 4.75 -2.42 -17.31
C LEU A 73 4.36 -2.02 -18.74
N HIS A 74 4.05 -0.74 -18.95
CA HIS A 74 3.43 -0.26 -20.20
C HIS A 74 4.07 1.02 -20.75
N MET A 75 5.09 1.55 -20.06
CA MET A 75 5.76 2.79 -20.43
C MET A 75 7.27 2.58 -20.48
N ALA A 76 7.91 3.26 -21.43
CA ALA A 76 9.36 3.27 -21.49
C ALA A 76 9.95 3.99 -20.24
N PRO A 77 11.08 3.53 -19.69
CA PRO A 77 11.66 4.06 -18.45
C PRO A 77 11.87 5.58 -18.44
N GLU A 78 12.19 6.17 -19.59
CA GLU A 78 12.43 7.61 -19.73
C GLU A 78 11.16 8.42 -19.47
N LYS A 79 9.98 7.82 -19.67
CA LYS A 79 8.69 8.47 -19.41
C LYS A 79 8.26 8.40 -17.95
N THR A 80 8.83 7.48 -17.15
CA THR A 80 8.48 7.28 -15.73
C THR A 80 9.58 7.73 -14.77
N ILE A 81 10.68 8.29 -15.27
CA ILE A 81 11.81 8.73 -14.44
C ILE A 81 11.46 9.89 -13.51
N ASP A 82 10.69 10.87 -13.98
CA ASP A 82 10.23 12.02 -13.19
C ASP A 82 8.70 12.12 -13.23
N LEU A 83 8.04 11.22 -12.51
CA LEU A 83 6.57 11.21 -12.40
C LEU A 83 6.04 12.52 -11.78
N TRP A 84 6.79 13.08 -10.83
CA TRP A 84 6.39 14.27 -10.09
C TRP A 84 6.45 15.52 -10.95
N GLY A 85 7.60 15.84 -11.54
CA GLY A 85 7.79 17.02 -12.38
C GLY A 85 6.86 17.03 -13.59
N GLN A 86 6.60 15.87 -14.20
CA GLN A 86 5.67 15.73 -15.31
C GLN A 86 4.19 15.92 -14.91
N SER A 87 3.82 15.65 -13.66
CA SER A 87 2.41 15.70 -13.21
C SER A 87 2.07 16.97 -12.45
N LYS A 88 3.06 17.60 -11.82
CA LYS A 88 2.90 18.74 -10.91
C LYS A 88 2.13 19.90 -11.53
N GLU A 89 2.59 20.40 -12.68
CA GLU A 89 1.95 21.55 -13.33
C GLU A 89 0.56 21.24 -13.84
N GLN A 90 0.33 20.01 -14.34
CA GLN A 90 -0.98 19.58 -14.80
C GLN A 90 -1.97 19.51 -13.63
N LEU A 91 -1.59 18.87 -12.53
CA LEU A 91 -2.45 18.78 -11.34
C LEU A 91 -2.77 20.15 -10.75
N ARG A 92 -1.79 21.07 -10.68
CA ARG A 92 -2.01 22.42 -10.16
C ARG A 92 -2.99 23.23 -10.99
N LYS A 93 -2.93 23.11 -12.31
CA LYS A 93 -3.79 23.87 -13.24
C LYS A 93 -5.16 23.22 -13.46
N LYS A 94 -5.35 21.97 -13.01
CA LYS A 94 -6.57 21.19 -13.24
C LYS A 94 -7.80 21.85 -12.59
N GLY A 95 -8.59 22.53 -13.40
CA GLY A 95 -9.88 23.12 -13.03
C GLY A 95 -11.04 22.13 -13.14
N SER A 96 -12.21 22.50 -12.63
CA SER A 96 -13.40 21.64 -12.58
C SER A 96 -14.16 21.52 -13.91
N SER A 97 -13.76 22.26 -14.95
CA SER A 97 -14.63 22.57 -16.11
C SER A 97 -14.13 22.13 -17.49
N LYS A 98 -12.92 21.55 -17.61
CA LYS A 98 -12.43 21.01 -18.89
C LYS A 98 -12.01 19.55 -18.74
N TRP A 99 -12.38 18.74 -19.73
CA TRP A 99 -11.86 17.39 -19.85
C TRP A 99 -10.36 17.47 -20.18
N GLU A 100 -9.54 16.95 -19.27
CA GLU A 100 -8.10 16.84 -19.44
C GLU A 100 -7.68 15.37 -19.25
N PRO A 101 -6.74 14.85 -20.05
CA PRO A 101 -6.21 13.51 -19.86
C PRO A 101 -5.66 13.31 -18.43
N ARG A 102 -5.71 12.09 -17.89
CA ARG A 102 -5.10 11.82 -16.57
C ARG A 102 -3.57 12.02 -16.62
N SER A 103 -3.02 12.74 -15.65
CA SER A 103 -1.57 12.87 -15.42
C SER A 103 -0.93 11.53 -15.06
N LEU A 104 0.41 11.45 -15.00
CA LEU A 104 1.09 10.22 -14.61
C LEU A 104 0.77 9.83 -13.16
N LEU A 105 0.74 10.80 -12.24
CA LEU A 105 0.29 10.56 -10.86
C LEU A 105 -1.15 10.03 -10.80
N GLU A 106 -2.06 10.54 -11.63
CA GLU A 106 -3.45 10.05 -11.69
C GLU A 106 -3.58 8.65 -12.31
N LYS A 107 -2.58 8.21 -13.07
CA LYS A 107 -2.49 6.85 -13.64
C LYS A 107 -1.77 5.86 -12.71
N LEU A 108 -1.11 6.33 -11.66
CA LEU A 108 -0.50 5.48 -10.65
C LEU A 108 -1.58 4.64 -9.94
N ARG A 109 -1.27 3.37 -9.71
CA ARG A 109 -2.17 2.39 -9.08
C ARG A 109 -1.47 1.63 -7.97
N TRP A 110 -0.21 1.26 -8.20
CA TRP A 110 0.62 0.66 -7.15
C TRP A 110 2.09 1.00 -7.31
N VAL A 111 2.81 0.97 -6.18
CA VAL A 111 4.27 1.02 -6.08
C VAL A 111 4.72 -0.08 -5.12
N THR A 112 5.81 -0.79 -5.44
CA THR A 112 6.44 -1.77 -4.54
C THR A 112 7.77 -1.25 -4.00
N LEU A 113 8.05 -1.55 -2.72
CA LEU A 113 9.25 -1.13 -1.99
C LEU A 113 9.94 -2.34 -1.35
N GLY A 114 11.26 -2.31 -1.19
CA GLY A 114 11.99 -3.43 -0.59
C GLY A 114 12.03 -4.63 -1.54
N TYR A 115 11.74 -5.83 -1.04
CA TYR A 115 11.46 -6.99 -1.90
C TYR A 115 10.21 -6.73 -2.74
N HIS A 116 10.36 -6.74 -4.06
CA HIS A 116 9.27 -6.42 -4.97
C HIS A 116 8.37 -7.64 -5.16
N TYR A 117 7.07 -7.42 -4.93
CA TYR A 117 6.06 -8.43 -5.17
C TYR A 117 5.89 -8.65 -6.67
N ASN A 118 6.05 -9.89 -7.13
CA ASN A 118 5.79 -10.24 -8.51
C ASN A 118 4.31 -10.61 -8.67
N TRP A 119 3.56 -9.80 -9.43
CA TRP A 119 2.13 -9.98 -9.64
C TRP A 119 1.76 -11.25 -10.41
N ASP A 120 2.65 -11.76 -11.27
CA ASP A 120 2.43 -12.96 -12.07
C ASP A 120 2.68 -14.22 -11.24
N THR A 121 3.82 -14.29 -10.54
CA THR A 121 4.21 -15.47 -9.76
C THR A 121 3.65 -15.48 -8.35
N LYS A 122 3.13 -14.34 -7.88
CA LYS A 122 2.62 -14.11 -6.52
C LYS A 122 3.64 -14.40 -5.41
N LYS A 123 4.92 -14.13 -5.69
CA LYS A 123 6.04 -14.43 -4.79
C LYS A 123 7.00 -13.24 -4.69
N TYR A 124 7.74 -13.21 -3.59
CA TYR A 124 8.93 -12.39 -3.40
C TYR A 124 10.19 -13.18 -3.78
N SER A 125 11.26 -12.48 -4.15
CA SER A 125 12.57 -13.10 -4.43
C SER A 125 13.72 -12.22 -3.98
N ALA A 126 14.89 -12.83 -3.75
CA ALA A 126 16.11 -12.10 -3.41
C ALA A 126 16.61 -11.21 -4.57
N ASN A 127 16.35 -11.62 -5.82
CA ASN A 127 16.91 -11.00 -7.02
C ASN A 127 16.14 -9.76 -7.48
N HIS A 128 14.95 -9.50 -6.91
CA HIS A 128 14.13 -8.37 -7.30
C HIS A 128 13.79 -7.51 -6.07
N HIS A 129 14.72 -6.61 -5.73
CA HIS A 129 14.56 -5.74 -4.57
C HIS A 129 15.23 -4.37 -4.77
N THR A 130 14.77 -3.39 -4.02
CA THR A 130 15.44 -2.11 -3.77
C THR A 130 15.64 -1.92 -2.27
N PRO A 131 16.53 -1.01 -1.83
CA PRO A 131 16.58 -0.62 -0.42
C PRO A 131 15.21 -0.12 0.05
N PHE A 132 14.72 -0.67 1.17
CA PHE A 132 13.47 -0.21 1.76
C PHE A 132 13.65 1.21 2.34
N PRO A 133 12.71 2.16 2.14
CA PRO A 133 12.84 3.52 2.67
C PRO A 133 12.96 3.55 4.20
N SER A 134 14.04 4.12 4.70
CA SER A 134 14.40 4.07 6.13
C SER A 134 13.42 4.86 7.02
N ASP A 135 12.85 5.94 6.50
CA ASP A 135 11.79 6.71 7.15
C ASP A 135 10.55 5.84 7.40
N LEU A 136 10.07 5.15 6.36
CA LEU A 136 8.92 4.25 6.44
C LEU A 136 9.21 3.00 7.26
N ALA A 137 10.45 2.48 7.23
CA ALA A 137 10.88 1.38 8.09
C ALA A 137 10.78 1.79 9.56
N PHE A 138 11.33 2.96 9.90
CA PHE A 138 11.29 3.48 11.26
C PHE A 138 9.86 3.68 11.77
N LEU A 139 8.97 4.28 10.95
CA LEU A 139 7.54 4.40 11.26
C LEU A 139 6.90 3.03 11.55
N SER A 140 7.16 2.07 10.66
CA SER A 140 6.58 0.72 10.72
C SER A 140 7.04 -0.04 11.96
N GLU A 141 8.32 0.07 12.30
CA GLU A 141 8.91 -0.50 13.51
C GLU A 141 8.29 0.08 14.78
N GLN A 142 8.04 1.40 14.84
CA GLN A 142 7.39 2.01 16.01
C GLN A 142 5.95 1.50 16.19
N VAL A 143 5.18 1.44 15.11
CA VAL A 143 3.80 0.92 15.16
C VAL A 143 3.77 -0.55 15.54
N ALA A 144 4.65 -1.37 14.95
CA ALA A 144 4.76 -2.80 15.28
C ALA A 144 5.16 -3.00 16.76
N ALA A 145 6.17 -2.28 17.25
CA ALA A 145 6.62 -2.36 18.63
C ALA A 145 5.52 -1.93 19.62
N ALA A 146 4.79 -0.86 19.32
CA ALA A 146 3.63 -0.42 20.10
C ALA A 146 2.51 -1.49 20.15
N CYS A 147 2.38 -2.30 19.10
CA CYS A 147 1.44 -3.42 19.04
C CYS A 147 2.00 -4.74 19.61
N GLY A 148 3.19 -4.74 20.22
CA GLY A 148 3.80 -5.92 20.84
C GLY A 148 4.71 -6.74 19.94
N PHE A 149 4.99 -6.29 18.72
CA PHE A 149 5.84 -6.97 17.74
C PHE A 149 7.23 -6.33 17.67
N ARG A 150 7.99 -6.39 18.77
CA ARG A 150 9.39 -5.92 18.79
C ARG A 150 10.23 -6.75 17.81
N GLY A 151 11.21 -6.10 17.18
CA GLY A 151 12.08 -6.72 16.19
C GLY A 151 11.41 -7.00 14.83
N PHE A 152 10.24 -6.40 14.57
CA PHE A 152 9.68 -6.36 13.22
C PHE A 152 10.66 -5.66 12.27
N GLN A 153 10.80 -6.19 11.05
CA GLN A 153 11.64 -5.60 10.01
C GLN A 153 10.79 -5.27 8.78
N ALA A 154 10.76 -4.00 8.39
CA ALA A 154 10.09 -3.58 7.17
C ALA A 154 10.92 -4.01 5.95
N GLN A 155 10.49 -5.06 5.27
CA GLN A 155 11.25 -5.69 4.18
C GLN A 155 10.54 -5.60 2.84
N ALA A 156 9.21 -5.52 2.83
CA ALA A 156 8.42 -5.31 1.61
C ALA A 156 7.28 -4.33 1.88
N GLY A 157 7.02 -3.48 0.89
CA GLY A 157 5.97 -2.47 0.93
C GLY A 157 5.17 -2.48 -0.35
N ILE A 158 3.84 -2.37 -0.25
CA ILE A 158 2.94 -2.12 -1.38
C ILE A 158 2.16 -0.85 -1.08
N LEU A 159 2.37 0.17 -1.89
CA LEU A 159 1.57 1.40 -1.87
C LEU A 159 0.48 1.25 -2.91
N ASN A 160 -0.78 1.47 -2.52
CA ASN A 160 -1.92 1.43 -3.43
C ASN A 160 -2.57 2.81 -3.53
N TYR A 161 -2.91 3.21 -4.76
CA TYR A 161 -3.46 4.52 -5.09
C TYR A 161 -4.86 4.35 -5.66
N TYR A 162 -5.86 4.74 -4.88
CA TYR A 162 -7.28 4.54 -5.20
C TYR A 162 -7.95 5.86 -5.54
N HIS A 163 -8.69 5.89 -6.65
CA HIS A 163 -9.65 6.95 -6.98
C HIS A 163 -11.06 6.50 -6.58
N PHE A 164 -12.08 7.35 -6.69
CA PHE A 164 -13.46 6.99 -6.31
C PHE A 164 -14.05 5.80 -7.08
N ASP A 165 -13.57 5.55 -8.29
CA ASP A 165 -13.95 4.41 -9.14
C ASP A 165 -13.14 3.13 -8.83
N SER A 166 -12.19 3.21 -7.91
CA SER A 166 -11.29 2.09 -7.59
C SER A 166 -11.87 1.19 -6.50
N SER A 167 -11.58 -0.10 -6.62
CA SER A 167 -11.91 -1.11 -5.61
C SER A 167 -10.79 -2.15 -5.51
N LEU A 168 -10.61 -2.73 -4.34
CA LEU A 168 -9.77 -3.91 -4.15
C LEU A 168 -10.66 -5.12 -3.87
N GLY A 169 -10.57 -6.13 -4.73
CA GLY A 169 -11.37 -7.35 -4.64
C GLY A 169 -11.05 -8.20 -3.40
N ILE A 170 -11.87 -9.21 -3.15
CA ILE A 170 -11.71 -10.15 -2.03
C ILE A 170 -10.46 -11.00 -2.25
N HIS A 171 -9.49 -10.90 -1.34
CA HIS A 171 -8.21 -11.62 -1.38
C HIS A 171 -7.67 -11.90 0.04
N VAL A 172 -6.60 -12.69 0.11
CA VAL A 172 -5.77 -12.94 1.30
C VAL A 172 -4.33 -12.61 0.95
N ASP A 173 -3.59 -12.08 1.91
CA ASP A 173 -2.16 -11.80 1.78
C ASP A 173 -1.34 -12.94 2.36
N GLU A 174 -0.88 -13.87 1.51
CA GLU A 174 -0.22 -15.11 1.94
C GLU A 174 1.18 -15.32 1.34
N SER A 175 1.69 -14.34 0.60
CA SER A 175 2.91 -14.47 -0.21
C SER A 175 4.21 -14.36 0.56
N GLU A 176 4.19 -13.89 1.80
CA GLU A 176 5.35 -13.87 2.70
C GLU A 176 5.69 -15.28 3.18
N LEU A 177 6.96 -15.54 3.51
CA LEU A 177 7.37 -16.84 4.04
C LEU A 177 7.09 -16.96 5.55
N ASP A 178 7.12 -15.84 6.28
CA ASP A 178 6.82 -15.78 7.71
C ASP A 178 5.49 -15.07 7.99
N HIS A 179 4.46 -15.84 8.32
CA HIS A 179 3.13 -15.30 8.69
C HIS A 179 3.00 -14.98 10.18
N SER A 180 4.04 -15.23 11.00
CA SER A 180 4.02 -14.88 12.43
C SER A 180 4.14 -13.37 12.66
N ARG A 181 4.65 -12.64 11.67
CA ARG A 181 4.87 -11.19 11.73
C ARG A 181 3.63 -10.41 11.27
N PRO A 182 3.39 -9.22 11.86
CA PRO A 182 2.23 -8.42 11.51
C PRO A 182 2.34 -7.88 10.08
N LEU A 183 1.19 -7.67 9.46
CA LEU A 183 1.02 -6.77 8.33
C LEU A 183 0.47 -5.44 8.85
N LEU A 184 1.16 -4.36 8.49
CA LEU A 184 0.79 -2.99 8.86
C LEU A 184 0.14 -2.32 7.65
N SER A 185 -1.02 -1.68 7.82
CA SER A 185 -1.72 -0.98 6.75
C SER A 185 -2.11 0.42 7.18
N PHE A 186 -1.58 1.43 6.49
CA PHE A 186 -1.78 2.85 6.76
C PHE A 186 -2.70 3.45 5.70
N SER A 187 -3.56 4.39 6.06
CA SER A 187 -4.51 5.02 5.13
C SER A 187 -4.40 6.54 5.17
N PHE A 188 -4.36 7.21 4.01
CA PHE A 188 -4.34 8.67 3.90
C PHE A 188 -5.29 9.16 2.81
N GLY A 189 -5.89 10.34 3.02
CA GLY A 189 -6.83 10.95 2.08
C GLY A 189 -8.27 10.55 2.32
N GLN A 190 -9.04 10.39 1.24
CA GLN A 190 -10.47 10.12 1.34
C GLN A 190 -10.77 8.82 2.10
N SER A 191 -11.92 8.79 2.78
CA SER A 191 -12.31 7.63 3.57
C SER A 191 -12.65 6.45 2.66
N SER A 192 -12.50 5.23 3.16
CA SER A 192 -12.94 4.03 2.44
C SER A 192 -13.70 3.08 3.35
N ILE A 193 -14.43 2.14 2.74
CA ILE A 193 -15.00 1.00 3.41
C ILE A 193 -14.01 -0.16 3.27
N PHE A 194 -13.65 -0.76 4.39
CA PHE A 194 -12.88 -2.00 4.48
C PHE A 194 -13.78 -3.13 4.94
N LEU A 195 -13.64 -4.30 4.32
CA LEU A 195 -14.36 -5.52 4.68
C LEU A 195 -13.38 -6.55 5.23
N LEU A 196 -13.59 -6.99 6.48
CA LEU A 196 -12.83 -8.08 7.11
C LEU A 196 -13.70 -9.35 7.21
N GLY A 197 -13.40 -10.32 6.37
CA GLY A 197 -14.08 -11.62 6.25
C GLY A 197 -13.48 -12.70 7.15
N GLY A 198 -13.83 -13.95 6.84
CA GLY A 198 -13.34 -15.14 7.54
C GLY A 198 -12.15 -15.80 6.88
N LEU A 199 -11.85 -17.04 7.29
CA LEU A 199 -10.86 -17.90 6.64
C LEU A 199 -11.37 -18.46 5.31
N LYS A 200 -12.70 -18.50 5.13
CA LYS A 200 -13.34 -18.85 3.87
C LYS A 200 -13.93 -17.60 3.21
N ARG A 201 -13.92 -17.58 1.88
CA ARG A 201 -14.34 -16.43 1.07
C ARG A 201 -15.83 -16.10 1.24
N GLU A 202 -16.65 -17.09 1.59
CA GLU A 202 -18.10 -16.99 1.69
C GLU A 202 -18.57 -16.48 3.06
N GLU A 203 -17.67 -16.44 4.06
CA GLU A 203 -18.00 -15.94 5.39
C GLU A 203 -18.30 -14.44 5.34
N ALA A 204 -19.44 -14.04 5.90
CA ALA A 204 -19.92 -12.66 5.86
C ALA A 204 -18.91 -11.71 6.55
N PRO A 205 -18.45 -10.64 5.87
CA PRO A 205 -17.45 -9.76 6.44
C PRO A 205 -18.04 -8.74 7.40
N THR A 206 -17.22 -8.27 8.33
CA THR A 206 -17.49 -7.06 9.10
C THR A 206 -16.98 -5.84 8.31
N ALA A 207 -17.87 -4.88 8.06
CA ALA A 207 -17.52 -3.62 7.41
C ALA A 207 -17.04 -2.58 8.44
N MET A 208 -16.03 -1.79 8.07
CA MET A 208 -15.52 -0.68 8.88
C MET A 208 -15.03 0.47 7.99
N PHE A 209 -15.03 1.69 8.53
CA PHE A 209 -14.41 2.82 7.86
C PHE A 209 -12.90 2.81 8.06
N MET A 210 -12.19 3.29 7.04
CA MET A 210 -10.78 3.68 7.11
C MET A 210 -10.69 5.16 6.78
N HIS A 211 -10.40 5.99 7.78
CA HIS A 211 -10.20 7.43 7.64
C HIS A 211 -8.72 7.76 7.41
N SER A 212 -8.41 9.04 7.15
CA SER A 212 -7.04 9.50 6.97
C SER A 212 -6.27 9.48 8.30
N GLY A 213 -5.15 8.77 8.29
CA GLY A 213 -4.28 8.50 9.43
C GLY A 213 -4.56 7.19 10.14
N ASP A 214 -5.69 6.51 9.86
CA ASP A 214 -5.99 5.24 10.52
C ASP A 214 -4.98 4.16 10.11
N ILE A 215 -4.66 3.29 11.08
CA ILE A 215 -3.71 2.21 10.93
C ILE A 215 -4.38 0.90 11.31
N MET A 216 -4.27 -0.10 10.44
CA MET A 216 -4.62 -1.49 10.76
C MET A 216 -3.37 -2.32 10.95
N VAL A 217 -3.43 -3.25 11.90
CA VAL A 217 -2.41 -4.28 12.11
C VAL A 217 -3.11 -5.64 12.08
N MET A 218 -2.70 -6.49 11.14
CA MET A 218 -3.20 -7.85 10.98
C MET A 218 -2.10 -8.82 11.37
N SER A 219 -2.32 -9.60 12.41
CA SER A 219 -1.35 -10.56 12.95
C SER A 219 -2.03 -11.86 13.36
N GLY A 220 -1.25 -12.93 13.54
CA GLY A 220 -1.75 -14.24 13.97
C GLY A 220 -2.95 -14.70 13.11
N PHE A 221 -4.06 -15.03 13.77
CA PHE A 221 -5.27 -15.49 13.07
C PHE A 221 -5.79 -14.50 12.02
N SER A 222 -5.80 -13.20 12.33
CA SER A 222 -6.31 -12.19 11.39
C SER A 222 -5.47 -12.04 10.12
N ARG A 223 -4.20 -12.50 10.12
CA ARG A 223 -3.24 -12.32 9.03
C ARG A 223 -3.67 -12.97 7.72
N LEU A 224 -4.45 -14.05 7.82
CA LEU A 224 -4.88 -14.89 6.69
C LEU A 224 -6.39 -14.80 6.43
N LEU A 225 -7.03 -13.74 6.93
CA LEU A 225 -8.46 -13.51 6.66
C LEU A 225 -8.67 -12.85 5.31
N TYR A 226 -9.74 -13.27 4.65
CA TYR A 226 -10.21 -12.63 3.43
C TYR A 226 -10.60 -11.18 3.72
N HIS A 227 -10.19 -10.27 2.84
CA HIS A 227 -10.53 -8.88 2.99
C HIS A 227 -10.63 -8.15 1.64
N ALA A 228 -11.27 -6.99 1.66
CA ALA A 228 -11.54 -6.18 0.48
C ALA A 228 -11.69 -4.69 0.82
N VAL A 229 -11.52 -3.84 -0.20
CA VAL A 229 -11.86 -2.41 -0.15
C VAL A 229 -12.87 -2.15 -1.26
N PRO A 230 -14.19 -2.33 -1.02
CA PRO A 230 -15.19 -2.18 -2.06
C PRO A 230 -15.39 -0.75 -2.53
N ARG A 231 -15.04 0.26 -1.72
CA ARG A 231 -15.38 1.66 -2.03
C ARG A 231 -14.47 2.68 -1.36
N VAL A 232 -14.02 3.66 -2.14
CA VAL A 232 -13.55 4.97 -1.64
C VAL A 232 -14.72 5.94 -1.67
N LEU A 233 -14.92 6.68 -0.58
CA LEU A 233 -16.06 7.56 -0.37
C LEU A 233 -15.66 8.99 -0.71
N PRO A 234 -16.47 9.72 -1.51
CA PRO A 234 -16.28 11.14 -1.67
C PRO A 234 -16.52 11.88 -0.36
N ASN A 235 -15.83 13.01 -0.17
CA ASN A 235 -16.11 13.88 0.95
C ASN A 235 -17.56 14.39 0.85
N PRO A 236 -18.37 14.37 1.93
CA PRO A 236 -19.72 14.91 1.91
C PRO A 236 -19.80 16.37 1.45
N GLU A 237 -18.75 17.17 1.70
CA GLU A 237 -18.61 18.56 1.28
C GLU A 237 -17.98 18.71 -0.13
N GLY A 238 -17.95 17.62 -0.91
CA GLY A 238 -17.46 17.60 -2.29
C GLY A 238 -15.97 17.30 -2.39
N THR A 239 -15.15 18.30 -2.73
CA THR A 239 -13.70 18.14 -2.97
C THR A 239 -12.85 18.49 -1.75
N ALA A 240 -13.45 18.59 -0.57
CA ALA A 240 -12.73 18.92 0.66
C ALA A 240 -11.79 17.79 1.09
N LEU A 241 -10.67 18.16 1.71
CA LEU A 241 -9.80 17.20 2.39
C LEU A 241 -10.38 16.85 3.77
N PRO A 242 -10.08 15.66 4.31
CA PRO A 242 -10.26 15.38 5.72
C PRO A 242 -9.57 16.45 6.60
N SER A 243 -10.25 16.92 7.65
CA SER A 243 -9.75 18.02 8.49
C SER A 243 -8.40 17.76 9.16
N CYS A 244 -8.04 16.49 9.39
CA CYS A 244 -6.71 16.12 9.90
C CYS A 244 -5.55 16.41 8.92
N LEU A 245 -5.86 16.72 7.65
CA LEU A 245 -4.88 17.13 6.63
C LEU A 245 -4.81 18.66 6.46
N ASP A 246 -5.70 19.44 7.08
CA ASP A 246 -5.74 20.91 6.93
C ASP A 246 -4.64 21.62 7.73
N GLN A 247 -4.14 20.98 8.77
CA GLN A 247 -3.08 21.54 9.61
C GLN A 247 -1.71 21.38 8.94
N ALA A 248 -0.95 22.47 8.89
CA ALA A 248 0.45 22.42 8.49
C ALA A 248 1.31 21.76 9.57
N LEU A 249 2.47 21.25 9.16
CA LEU A 249 3.49 20.76 10.08
C LEU A 249 3.96 21.89 11.02
N SER A 250 4.13 21.57 12.30
CA SER A 250 4.79 22.47 13.27
C SER A 250 6.17 22.87 12.76
N SER A 251 6.59 24.11 13.01
CA SER A 251 7.94 24.61 12.66
C SER A 251 9.04 23.87 13.41
N ASP A 252 8.74 23.38 14.61
CA ASP A 252 9.71 22.77 15.51
C ASP A 252 9.57 21.24 15.44
N LEU A 253 10.38 20.63 14.58
CA LEU A 253 10.51 19.17 14.52
C LEU A 253 11.57 18.69 15.50
N PRO A 254 11.38 17.54 16.16
CA PRO A 254 12.36 17.01 17.09
C PRO A 254 13.66 16.64 16.36
N VAL A 255 14.78 16.73 17.08
CA VAL A 255 16.08 16.28 16.57
C VAL A 255 16.00 14.81 16.14
N GLY A 256 16.51 14.52 14.94
CA GLY A 256 16.49 13.18 14.35
C GLY A 256 15.10 12.71 13.89
N SER A 257 14.16 13.65 13.69
CA SER A 257 12.87 13.33 13.05
C SER A 257 13.09 12.78 11.64
N VAL A 258 12.29 11.78 11.26
CA VAL A 258 12.18 11.33 9.86
C VAL A 258 11.16 12.17 9.09
N ILE A 259 10.35 12.96 9.80
CA ILE A 259 9.39 13.88 9.22
C ILE A 259 10.14 15.09 8.68
N GLU A 260 9.73 15.52 7.49
CA GLU A 260 10.28 16.68 6.81
C GLU A 260 9.18 17.65 6.41
N HIS A 261 9.51 18.93 6.41
CA HIS A 261 8.66 19.95 5.82
C HIS A 261 8.39 19.66 4.33
N SER A 262 7.17 19.98 3.92
CA SER A 262 6.78 19.99 2.51
C SER A 262 6.72 21.45 2.08
N SER A 263 7.27 21.76 0.89
CA SER A 263 7.02 23.08 0.30
C SER A 263 5.52 23.28 0.07
N ASP A 264 5.03 24.51 0.17
CA ASP A 264 3.62 24.82 -0.10
C ASP A 264 3.20 24.36 -1.50
N GLU A 265 4.13 24.48 -2.44
CA GLU A 265 3.95 24.04 -3.81
C GLU A 265 3.78 22.51 -3.91
N ASP A 266 4.60 21.74 -3.20
CA ASP A 266 4.44 20.28 -3.19
C ASP A 266 3.14 19.87 -2.49
N TRP A 267 2.78 20.56 -1.41
CA TRP A 267 1.54 20.28 -0.70
C TRP A 267 0.31 20.62 -1.55
N GLN A 268 0.32 21.68 -2.34
CA GLN A 268 -0.79 22.00 -3.27
C GLN A 268 -1.08 20.84 -4.23
N VAL A 269 -0.03 20.20 -4.77
CA VAL A 269 -0.18 19.02 -5.64
C VAL A 269 -0.76 17.84 -4.87
N CYS A 270 -0.21 17.54 -3.68
CA CYS A 270 -0.68 16.45 -2.82
C CYS A 270 -2.15 16.64 -2.43
N ALA A 271 -2.49 17.84 -1.96
CA ALA A 271 -3.83 18.23 -1.58
C ALA A 271 -4.79 18.01 -2.75
N LYS A 272 -4.47 18.57 -3.93
CA LYS A 272 -5.29 18.42 -5.14
C LYS A 272 -5.52 16.96 -5.52
N TYR A 273 -4.49 16.12 -5.43
CA TYR A 273 -4.60 14.69 -5.67
C TYR A 273 -5.56 14.01 -4.68
N LEU A 274 -5.40 14.29 -3.38
CA LEU A 274 -6.20 13.70 -2.30
C LEU A 274 -7.66 14.17 -2.24
N GLN A 275 -8.05 15.23 -2.96
CA GLN A 275 -9.46 15.64 -3.07
C GLN A 275 -10.34 14.54 -3.69
N SER A 276 -9.74 13.63 -4.46
CA SER A 276 -10.46 12.57 -5.18
C SER A 276 -9.88 11.17 -5.02
N SER A 277 -8.97 10.99 -4.06
CA SER A 277 -8.21 9.76 -3.91
C SER A 277 -7.89 9.39 -2.47
N ARG A 278 -7.51 8.13 -2.30
CA ARG A 278 -6.99 7.53 -1.08
C ARG A 278 -5.66 6.84 -1.40
N ILE A 279 -4.69 7.00 -0.52
CA ILE A 279 -3.42 6.29 -0.56
C ILE A 279 -3.42 5.27 0.58
N ASN A 280 -2.95 4.06 0.30
CA ASN A 280 -2.72 3.03 1.29
C ASN A 280 -1.27 2.58 1.24
N MET A 281 -0.63 2.42 2.40
CA MET A 281 0.69 1.79 2.50
C MET A 281 0.53 0.47 3.25
N THR A 282 0.97 -0.64 2.68
CA THR A 282 0.99 -1.94 3.36
C THR A 282 2.41 -2.43 3.51
N ILE A 283 2.87 -2.65 4.74
CA ILE A 283 4.25 -2.98 5.09
C ILE A 283 4.31 -4.33 5.78
N ARG A 284 5.30 -5.12 5.37
CA ARG A 284 5.45 -6.55 5.69
C ARG A 284 6.90 -6.91 5.99
N GLN A 285 7.06 -7.92 6.83
CA GLN A 285 8.27 -8.70 6.94
C GLN A 285 8.10 -9.95 6.08
N VAL A 286 9.05 -10.23 5.19
CA VAL A 286 8.94 -11.35 4.22
C VAL A 286 9.63 -12.60 4.73
N LEU A 287 10.80 -12.42 5.36
CA LEU A 287 11.65 -13.49 5.87
C LEU A 287 11.63 -13.51 7.40
N ALA A 288 11.56 -14.70 7.98
CA ALA A 288 11.85 -14.90 9.39
C ALA A 288 13.33 -14.56 9.70
N GLU A 289 13.64 -14.33 10.96
CA GLU A 289 15.01 -14.06 11.39
C GLU A 289 15.94 -15.24 11.03
N GLY A 290 17.02 -14.95 10.30
CA GLY A 290 17.96 -15.96 9.80
C GLY A 290 17.48 -16.76 8.58
N GLN A 291 16.23 -16.59 8.13
CA GLN A 291 15.71 -17.25 6.93
C GLN A 291 16.27 -16.60 5.66
N LYS A 292 16.48 -17.41 4.62
CA LYS A 292 16.81 -16.96 3.26
C LYS A 292 15.74 -17.43 2.28
N PHE A 293 15.66 -16.76 1.13
CA PHE A 293 14.86 -17.26 0.02
C PHE A 293 15.40 -18.64 -0.44
N PRO A 294 14.52 -19.57 -0.83
CA PRO A 294 14.95 -20.83 -1.45
C PRO A 294 15.79 -20.57 -2.70
N GLU A 295 16.83 -21.37 -2.92
CA GLU A 295 17.59 -21.33 -4.17
C GLU A 295 16.69 -21.79 -5.33
N GLU A 296 16.62 -21.00 -6.40
CA GLU A 296 15.93 -21.42 -7.62
C GLU A 296 16.76 -22.55 -8.25
N SER A 297 16.26 -23.79 -8.20
CA SER A 297 16.86 -24.88 -8.95
C SER A 297 16.71 -24.58 -10.45
N GLU A 298 17.82 -24.30 -11.13
CA GLU A 298 17.87 -24.24 -12.59
C GLU A 298 17.40 -25.59 -13.16
N THR A 299 16.10 -25.73 -13.43
CA THR A 299 15.62 -26.80 -14.29
C THR A 299 15.98 -26.37 -15.71
N LYS A 300 17.21 -26.67 -16.12
CA LYS A 300 17.61 -26.71 -17.53
C LYS A 300 16.79 -27.80 -18.23
N GLY A 301 15.54 -27.47 -18.56
CA GLY A 301 14.79 -28.17 -19.58
C GLY A 301 15.51 -27.93 -20.90
N LYS A 302 16.41 -28.83 -21.28
CA LYS A 302 16.86 -28.98 -22.67
C LYS A 302 15.61 -29.30 -23.49
N GLY A 303 14.96 -28.28 -24.03
CA GLY A 303 14.05 -28.44 -25.14
C GLY A 303 14.85 -28.94 -26.33
N GLN A 304 14.86 -30.26 -26.52
CA GLN A 304 15.17 -30.84 -27.82
C GLN A 304 14.11 -30.33 -28.80
N ALA A 305 14.54 -29.58 -29.80
CA ALA A 305 13.72 -29.24 -30.95
C ALA A 305 13.24 -30.54 -31.61
N PRO A 306 11.94 -30.69 -31.93
CA PRO A 306 11.51 -31.76 -32.80
C PRO A 306 12.06 -31.46 -34.20
N SER A 307 12.81 -32.42 -34.74
CA SER A 307 13.21 -32.46 -36.14
C SER A 307 11.99 -32.36 -37.05
N GLU A 308 12.06 -31.45 -38.02
CA GLU A 308 11.24 -31.48 -39.23
C GLU A 308 11.47 -32.81 -39.94
N ASP A 309 10.43 -33.64 -40.07
CA ASP A 309 10.18 -34.49 -41.23
C ASP A 309 8.90 -35.30 -41.01
N GLY A 310 7.94 -35.13 -41.91
CA GLY A 310 6.67 -35.86 -41.85
C GLY A 310 5.56 -35.24 -42.69
N HIS A 311 5.78 -35.16 -44.01
CA HIS A 311 4.70 -35.00 -44.97
C HIS A 311 3.58 -36.01 -44.70
N HIS A 312 2.34 -35.54 -44.52
CA HIS A 312 1.17 -36.27 -45.02
C HIS A 312 0.00 -35.35 -45.38
N GLN A 313 -0.57 -35.71 -46.53
CA GLN A 313 -1.54 -35.03 -47.36
C GLN A 313 -2.84 -34.61 -46.67
N ASP A 314 -3.20 -33.35 -46.93
CA ASP A 314 -4.46 -32.87 -47.50
C ASP A 314 -5.66 -33.84 -47.48
N ASN A 315 -6.70 -33.47 -46.73
CA ASN A 315 -8.06 -33.85 -47.10
C ASN A 315 -9.06 -32.76 -46.70
N SER A 316 -9.34 -31.92 -47.69
CA SER A 316 -10.40 -30.94 -47.72
C SER A 316 -11.78 -31.60 -47.60
N ARG A 317 -12.62 -31.14 -46.66
CA ARG A 317 -14.08 -31.12 -46.88
C ARG A 317 -14.78 -30.08 -46.00
N ALA A 318 -15.02 -28.94 -46.61
CA ALA A 318 -15.97 -27.94 -46.16
C ALA A 318 -17.40 -28.50 -46.21
N LYS A 319 -18.17 -28.31 -45.13
CA LYS A 319 -19.64 -28.30 -45.16
C LYS A 319 -20.13 -26.98 -44.58
N ARG A 320 -20.55 -26.08 -45.46
CA ARG A 320 -21.43 -24.95 -45.15
C ARG A 320 -22.76 -25.23 -45.84
N HIS A 321 -23.83 -25.40 -45.07
CA HIS A 321 -25.17 -24.95 -45.44
C HIS A 321 -25.93 -24.57 -44.17
N LYS A 322 -26.33 -23.29 -44.11
CA LYS A 322 -27.30 -22.69 -43.19
C LYS A 322 -28.73 -22.90 -43.76
N PRO A 323 -29.78 -22.25 -43.22
CA PRO A 323 -30.53 -22.63 -42.04
C PRO A 323 -32.02 -22.82 -42.37
N ASN A 324 -32.79 -23.33 -41.41
CA ASN A 324 -34.17 -22.89 -41.16
C ASN A 324 -34.27 -22.61 -39.66
#